data_AF-A0A498M158-F1
#
_entry.id   AF-A0A498M158-F1
#
_cell.length_a   1.000
_cell.length_b   1.000
_cell.length_c   1.000
_cell.angle_alpha   90.00
_cell.angle_beta   90.00
_cell.angle_gamma   90.00
#
_symmetry.space_group_name_H-M   'P 1'
#
loop_
_entity.id
_entity.type
_entity.pdbx_description
1 polymer ?
#
loop_
_entity_poly.entity_id
_entity_poly.type
_entity_poly.pdbx_seq_one_letter_code
_entity_poly.pdbx_strand_id
1 'polypeptide(L)'
;MSLSDAQSVDLCVFSDASVKTISAVAYVRVVARDGLREVGFVLEKSRLAPWPDLTVPRLELCAAVMAVEIAEVITKEIEMELNSVSFYTDSKVVLDYIHNQSRCFYIYVNNRVQRIKQFTKPEQWHCVPSDENPADHGSCSVPASKLLTTTWLTGPPFLHGEPSWAPEEQISFELVHPDDDKEIRPELCHLRGPFYSPPQRLRVRSTSSGPEPKKITLTSPLHTEHLHLTQHILAQQTLSATGRT
;
A
#
# COMPACT_ATOMS: atom_id res chain seq x y z
N MET A 1 3.49 -5.94 25.22
CA MET A 1 4.33 -7.15 25.20
C MET A 1 5.81 -6.82 24.92
N SER A 2 6.78 -7.67 25.30
CA SER A 2 8.18 -7.53 24.82
C SER A 2 8.31 -8.17 23.44
N LEU A 3 8.89 -7.48 22.46
CA LEU A 3 9.10 -8.03 21.10
C LEU A 3 10.00 -9.28 21.11
N SER A 4 10.81 -9.47 22.14
CA SER A 4 11.65 -10.67 22.30
C SER A 4 10.86 -11.96 22.52
N ASP A 5 9.61 -11.85 23.00
CA ASP A 5 8.71 -12.98 23.24
C ASP A 5 7.76 -13.23 22.05
N ALA A 6 7.89 -12.45 20.98
CA ALA A 6 7.10 -12.61 19.77
C ALA A 6 7.47 -13.92 19.06
N GLN A 7 6.45 -14.68 18.68
CA GLN A 7 6.55 -15.81 17.75
C GLN A 7 6.52 -15.32 16.30
N SER A 8 5.67 -14.34 15.98
CA SER A 8 5.66 -13.68 14.67
C SER A 8 5.32 -12.20 14.77
N VAL A 9 5.88 -11.43 13.85
CA VAL A 9 5.64 -10.01 13.63
C VAL A 9 5.30 -9.83 12.15
N ASP A 10 4.06 -9.46 11.86
CA ASP A 10 3.55 -9.35 10.49
C ASP A 10 3.12 -7.91 10.20
N LEU A 11 3.48 -7.39 9.02
CA LEU A 11 2.99 -6.11 8.52
C LEU A 11 1.72 -6.35 7.70
N CYS A 12 0.61 -5.74 8.10
CA CYS A 12 -0.68 -5.83 7.42
C CYS A 12 -1.03 -4.47 6.82
N VAL A 13 -1.17 -4.40 5.50
CA VAL A 13 -1.39 -3.15 4.76
C VAL A 13 -2.69 -3.22 3.99
N PHE A 14 -3.56 -2.24 4.19
CA PHE A 14 -4.87 -2.15 3.56
C PHE A 14 -4.88 -1.00 2.56
N SER A 15 -5.62 -1.17 1.47
CA SER A 15 -5.84 -0.13 0.47
C SER A 15 -7.31 -0.01 0.14
N ASP A 16 -7.74 1.23 -0.10
CA ASP A 16 -9.09 1.54 -0.58
C ASP A 16 -9.09 2.81 -1.43
N ALA A 17 -10.07 2.92 -2.33
CA ALA A 17 -10.26 4.06 -3.19
C ALA A 17 -11.74 4.41 -3.39
N SER A 18 -12.02 5.71 -3.32
CA SER A 18 -13.25 6.31 -3.78
C SER A 18 -12.97 7.24 -4.97
N VAL A 19 -14.04 7.73 -5.61
CA VAL A 19 -13.93 8.78 -6.65
C VAL A 19 -13.33 10.09 -6.14
N LYS A 20 -13.22 10.29 -4.82
CA LYS A 20 -12.68 11.51 -4.20
C LYS A 20 -11.26 11.34 -3.69
N THR A 21 -10.90 10.15 -3.23
CA THR A 21 -9.70 9.90 -2.45
C THR A 21 -9.20 8.48 -2.66
N ILE A 22 -7.89 8.30 -2.59
CA ILE A 22 -7.23 7.00 -2.48
C ILE A 22 -6.50 6.95 -1.14
N SER A 23 -6.48 5.80 -0.50
CA SER A 23 -5.94 5.66 0.85
C SER A 23 -5.26 4.30 1.07
N ALA A 24 -4.32 4.28 2.00
CA ALA A 24 -3.72 3.06 2.50
C ALA A 24 -3.36 3.20 3.99
N VAL A 25 -3.52 2.13 4.75
CA VAL A 25 -3.22 2.07 6.18
C VAL A 25 -2.46 0.79 6.53
N ALA A 26 -1.47 0.92 7.42
CA ALA A 26 -0.59 -0.17 7.82
C ALA A 26 -0.62 -0.40 9.33
N TYR A 27 -0.61 -1.68 9.70
CA TYR A 27 -0.56 -2.17 11.07
C TYR A 27 0.55 -3.21 11.22
N VAL A 28 1.17 -3.25 12.39
CA VAL A 28 2.00 -4.39 12.82
C VAL A 28 1.15 -5.28 13.70
N ARG A 29 1.09 -6.57 13.36
CA ARG A 29 0.48 -7.63 14.15
C ARG A 29 1.58 -8.47 14.79
N VAL A 30 1.57 -8.56 16.12
CA VAL A 30 2.48 -9.40 16.90
C VAL A 30 1.72 -10.57 17.47
N VAL A 31 2.22 -11.79 17.27
CA VAL A 31 1.71 -13.01 17.89
C VAL A 31 2.75 -13.50 18.88
N ALA A 32 2.42 -13.58 20.17
CA ALA A 32 3.28 -14.18 21.18
C ALA A 32 3.22 -15.70 21.19
N ARG A 33 4.19 -16.32 21.86
CA ARG A 33 4.28 -17.78 22.03
C ARG A 33 3.11 -18.40 22.79
N ASP A 34 2.43 -17.61 23.61
CA ASP A 34 1.22 -18.01 24.34
C ASP A 34 -0.06 -17.86 23.50
N GLY A 35 0.07 -17.38 22.26
CA GLY A 35 -1.04 -17.16 21.33
C GLY A 35 -1.70 -15.78 21.45
N LEU A 36 -1.27 -14.92 22.39
CA LEU A 36 -1.78 -13.56 22.50
C LEU A 36 -1.41 -12.75 21.26
N ARG A 37 -2.37 -12.01 20.72
CA ARG A 37 -2.22 -11.17 19.53
C ARG A 37 -2.35 -9.70 19.93
N GLU A 38 -1.37 -8.89 19.55
CA GLU A 38 -1.40 -7.44 19.69
C GLU A 38 -1.30 -6.80 18.30
N VAL A 39 -2.09 -5.76 18.05
CA VAL A 39 -2.08 -5.00 16.78
C VAL A 39 -1.76 -3.54 17.09
N GLY A 40 -0.76 -3.00 16.40
CA GLY A 40 -0.36 -1.60 16.51
C GLY A 40 -0.51 -0.88 15.18
N PHE A 41 -1.18 0.28 15.20
CA PHE A 41 -1.18 1.21 14.07
C PHE A 41 0.24 1.72 13.79
N VAL A 42 0.63 1.76 12.52
CA VAL A 42 1.95 2.24 12.09
C VAL A 42 1.84 3.55 11.34
N LEU A 43 1.11 3.54 10.23
CA LEU A 43 1.02 4.67 9.32
C LEU A 43 -0.25 4.59 8.49
N GLU A 44 -0.84 5.75 8.24
CA GLU A 44 -1.87 5.94 7.24
C GLU A 44 -1.44 7.02 6.25
N LYS A 45 -1.87 6.86 5.00
CA LYS A 45 -1.64 7.83 3.93
C LYS A 45 -2.89 7.92 3.05
N SER A 46 -3.36 9.13 2.84
CA SER A 46 -4.45 9.44 1.91
C SER A 46 -4.05 10.53 0.91
N ARG A 47 -4.64 10.47 -0.30
CA ARG A 47 -4.48 11.49 -1.35
C ARG A 47 -5.81 11.73 -2.05
N LEU A 48 -6.06 12.96 -2.50
CA LEU A 48 -7.18 13.25 -3.39
C LEU A 48 -7.05 12.46 -4.70
N ALA A 49 -8.19 12.04 -5.25
CA ALA A 49 -8.25 11.35 -6.53
C ALA A 49 -7.59 12.22 -7.63
N PRO A 50 -6.80 11.61 -8.54
CA PRO A 50 -6.12 12.35 -9.59
C PRO A 50 -7.08 13.04 -10.57
N TRP A 51 -6.65 14.18 -11.10
CA TRP A 51 -7.29 14.84 -12.24
C TRP A 51 -6.48 14.59 -13.53
N PRO A 52 -7.11 14.33 -14.69
CA PRO A 52 -8.55 14.14 -14.89
C PRO A 52 -9.06 12.84 -14.24
N ASP A 53 -10.37 12.79 -14.03
CA ASP A 53 -11.03 11.68 -13.35
C ASP A 53 -10.66 10.32 -13.96
N LEU A 54 -10.34 9.38 -13.09
CA LEU A 54 -10.03 8.00 -13.43
C LEU A 54 -11.26 7.13 -13.21
N THR A 55 -11.28 5.97 -13.90
CA THR A 55 -12.27 4.93 -13.61
C THR A 55 -12.03 4.35 -12.21
N VAL A 56 -13.09 3.84 -11.57
CA VAL A 56 -13.00 3.21 -10.25
C VAL A 56 -11.91 2.12 -10.18
N PRO A 57 -11.81 1.17 -11.13
CA PRO A 57 -10.71 0.19 -11.13
C PRO A 57 -9.30 0.80 -11.16
N ARG A 58 -9.12 1.92 -11.87
CA ARG A 58 -7.83 2.63 -11.91
C ARG A 58 -7.52 3.35 -10.60
N LEU A 59 -8.55 3.84 -9.90
CA LEU A 59 -8.41 4.45 -8.57
C LEU A 59 -8.04 3.40 -7.53
N GLU A 60 -8.74 2.26 -7.51
CA GLU A 60 -8.44 1.11 -6.65
C GLU A 60 -7.00 0.62 -6.89
N LEU A 61 -6.59 0.50 -8.16
CA LEU A 61 -5.21 0.13 -8.50
C LEU A 61 -4.18 1.19 -8.05
N CYS A 62 -4.55 2.47 -8.00
CA CYS A 62 -3.68 3.51 -7.43
C CYS A 62 -3.55 3.38 -5.91
N ALA A 63 -4.62 3.02 -5.21
CA ALA A 63 -4.58 2.75 -3.77
C ALA A 63 -3.68 1.53 -3.46
N ALA A 64 -3.75 0.47 -4.27
CA ALA A 64 -2.85 -0.68 -4.16
C ALA A 64 -1.37 -0.29 -4.36
N VAL A 65 -1.05 0.58 -5.33
CA VAL A 65 0.31 1.13 -5.47
C VAL A 65 0.72 1.93 -4.24
N MET A 66 -0.20 2.71 -3.65
CA MET A 66 0.08 3.45 -2.41
C MET A 66 0.38 2.51 -1.23
N ALA A 67 -0.35 1.41 -1.10
CA ALA A 67 -0.07 0.39 -0.08
C ALA A 67 1.36 -0.18 -0.22
N VAL A 68 1.81 -0.44 -1.44
CA VAL A 68 3.20 -0.87 -1.70
C VAL A 68 4.21 0.20 -1.33
N GLU A 69 3.96 1.47 -1.69
CA GLU A 69 4.85 2.58 -1.31
C GLU A 69 5.01 2.72 0.20
N ILE A 70 3.92 2.59 0.97
CA ILE A 70 4.01 2.70 2.43
C ILE A 70 4.68 1.47 3.05
N ALA A 71 4.43 0.27 2.52
CA ALA A 71 5.09 -0.95 2.97
C ALA A 71 6.61 -0.86 2.76
N GLU A 72 7.06 -0.38 1.60
CA GLU A 72 8.48 -0.15 1.32
C GLU A 72 9.15 0.78 2.32
N VAL A 73 8.49 1.90 2.65
CA VAL A 73 9.00 2.84 3.66
C VAL A 73 9.07 2.16 5.03
N ILE A 74 8.01 1.49 5.45
CA ILE A 74 7.96 0.84 6.78
C ILE A 74 9.03 -0.25 6.88
N THR A 75 9.12 -1.16 5.91
CA THR A 75 10.11 -2.24 5.92
C THR A 75 11.55 -1.72 5.91
N LYS A 76 11.80 -0.54 5.32
CA LYS A 76 13.12 0.09 5.30
C LYS A 76 13.49 0.76 6.63
N GLU A 77 12.53 1.35 7.33
CA GLU A 77 12.79 2.19 8.50
C GLU A 77 12.51 1.49 9.83
N ILE A 78 11.79 0.37 9.84
CA ILE A 78 11.46 -0.34 11.07
C ILE A 78 12.66 -1.13 11.62
N GLU A 79 12.97 -0.94 12.91
CA GLU A 79 14.10 -1.61 13.59
C GLU A 79 13.78 -3.03 14.10
N MET A 80 12.82 -3.72 13.47
CA MET A 80 12.43 -5.09 13.81
C MET A 80 12.32 -5.96 12.57
N GLU A 81 12.62 -7.24 12.71
CA GLU A 81 12.47 -8.21 11.63
C GLU A 81 10.98 -8.55 11.44
N LEU A 82 10.48 -8.39 10.22
CA LEU A 82 9.13 -8.79 9.84
C LEU A 82 9.14 -10.22 9.31
N ASN A 83 8.26 -11.07 9.84
CA ASN A 83 8.06 -12.43 9.34
C ASN A 83 7.28 -12.45 8.03
N SER A 84 6.33 -11.54 7.87
CA SER A 84 5.54 -11.44 6.64
C SER A 84 5.02 -10.02 6.38
N VAL A 85 4.66 -9.76 5.13
CA VAL A 85 3.93 -8.57 4.71
C VAL A 85 2.72 -9.02 3.91
N SER A 86 1.52 -8.67 4.38
CA SER A 86 0.24 -8.98 3.75
C SER A 86 -0.46 -7.70 3.31
N PHE A 87 -1.08 -7.76 2.14
CA PHE A 87 -1.82 -6.66 1.51
C PHE A 87 -3.30 -7.04 1.40
N TYR A 88 -4.17 -6.08 1.66
CA TYR A 88 -5.61 -6.26 1.68
C TYR A 88 -6.31 -5.20 0.84
N THR A 89 -7.29 -5.63 0.05
CA THR A 89 -8.19 -4.78 -0.71
C THR A 89 -9.53 -5.47 -0.85
N ASP A 90 -10.62 -4.72 -0.93
CA ASP A 90 -11.96 -5.20 -1.26
C ASP A 90 -12.24 -5.21 -2.77
N SER A 91 -11.31 -4.69 -3.59
CA SER A 91 -11.42 -4.72 -5.04
C SER A 91 -10.97 -6.07 -5.63
N LYS A 92 -11.96 -6.87 -6.04
CA LYS A 92 -11.73 -8.09 -6.82
C LYS A 92 -11.04 -7.81 -8.16
N VAL A 93 -11.26 -6.64 -8.76
CA VAL A 93 -10.63 -6.25 -10.03
C VAL A 93 -9.13 -6.04 -9.85
N VAL A 94 -8.71 -5.39 -8.76
CA VAL A 94 -7.28 -5.24 -8.43
C VAL A 94 -6.64 -6.60 -8.19
N LEU A 95 -7.33 -7.51 -7.49
CA LEU A 95 -6.83 -8.86 -7.25
C LEU A 95 -6.69 -9.66 -8.56
N ASP A 96 -7.63 -9.57 -9.50
CA ASP A 96 -7.48 -10.16 -10.85
C ASP A 96 -6.23 -9.59 -11.53
N TYR A 97 -6.08 -8.26 -11.56
CA TYR A 97 -4.96 -7.61 -12.24
C TYR A 97 -3.61 -8.05 -11.69
N ILE A 98 -3.51 -8.24 -10.37
CA ILE A 98 -2.30 -8.72 -9.70
C ILE A 98 -2.07 -10.22 -9.99
N HIS A 99 -3.11 -11.05 -9.93
CA HIS A 99 -2.98 -12.49 -10.20
C HIS A 99 -2.83 -12.81 -11.68
N ASN A 100 -3.13 -11.86 -12.57
CA ASN A 100 -3.08 -12.06 -14.01
C ASN A 100 -1.68 -12.46 -14.50
N GLN A 101 -1.60 -13.57 -15.24
CA GLN A 101 -0.38 -14.09 -15.84
C GLN A 101 -0.39 -14.08 -17.38
N SER A 102 -1.56 -13.91 -18.00
CA SER A 102 -1.77 -14.20 -19.43
C SER A 102 -2.29 -13.03 -20.26
N ARG A 103 -3.08 -12.13 -19.66
CA ARG A 103 -3.73 -11.03 -20.39
C ARG A 103 -2.80 -9.82 -20.53
N CYS A 104 -2.92 -9.12 -21.65
CA CYS A 104 -2.16 -7.90 -21.92
C CYS A 104 -2.98 -6.68 -21.54
N PHE A 105 -2.56 -5.94 -20.51
CA PHE A 105 -3.20 -4.68 -20.14
C PHE A 105 -2.76 -3.51 -21.03
N TYR A 106 -3.56 -2.46 -21.09
CA TYR A 106 -3.09 -1.15 -21.55
C TYR A 106 -1.99 -0.60 -20.61
N ILE A 107 -1.16 0.31 -21.14
CA ILE A 107 0.07 0.80 -20.48
C ILE A 107 -0.18 1.30 -19.06
N TYR A 108 -1.29 1.99 -18.81
CA TYR A 108 -1.61 2.57 -17.51
C TYR A 108 -1.72 1.50 -16.41
N VAL A 109 -2.55 0.47 -16.66
CA VAL A 109 -2.76 -0.65 -15.73
C VAL A 109 -1.50 -1.51 -15.69
N ASN A 110 -0.91 -1.83 -16.84
CA ASN A 110 0.31 -2.62 -16.91
C ASN A 110 1.43 -2.03 -16.03
N ASN A 111 1.73 -0.74 -16.14
CA ASN A 111 2.81 -0.11 -15.38
C ASN A 111 2.57 -0.16 -13.86
N ARG A 112 1.31 -0.06 -13.41
CA ARG A 112 0.96 -0.13 -11.99
C ARG A 112 0.99 -1.55 -11.46
N VAL A 113 0.49 -2.52 -12.21
CA VAL A 113 0.63 -3.95 -11.89
C VAL A 113 2.10 -4.33 -11.79
N GLN A 114 2.93 -3.86 -12.73
CA GLN A 114 4.38 -4.08 -12.65
C GLN A 114 5.00 -3.43 -11.41
N ARG A 115 4.59 -2.20 -11.06
CA ARG A 115 5.06 -1.52 -9.85
C ARG A 115 4.73 -2.30 -8.57
N ILE A 116 3.54 -2.89 -8.50
CA ILE A 116 3.09 -3.75 -7.39
C ILE A 116 3.93 -5.03 -7.33
N LYS A 117 4.09 -5.71 -8.48
CA LYS A 117 4.83 -6.98 -8.60
C LYS A 117 6.34 -6.84 -8.39
N GLN A 118 6.90 -5.63 -8.47
CA GLN A 118 8.30 -5.37 -8.17
C GLN A 118 8.65 -5.54 -6.69
N PHE A 119 7.68 -5.30 -5.79
CA PHE A 119 7.88 -5.38 -4.35
C PHE A 119 7.13 -6.53 -3.68
N THR A 120 6.06 -7.01 -4.32
CA THR A 120 5.15 -8.00 -3.73
C THR A 120 4.96 -9.19 -4.67
N LYS A 121 4.55 -10.32 -4.09
CA LYS A 121 4.05 -11.48 -4.84
C LYS A 121 2.53 -11.50 -4.79
N PRO A 122 1.85 -12.06 -5.81
CA PRO A 122 0.38 -12.17 -5.82
C PRO A 122 -0.19 -12.83 -4.57
N GLU A 123 0.49 -13.83 -4.00
CA GLU A 123 0.03 -14.57 -2.82
C GLU A 123 0.01 -13.74 -1.53
N GLN A 124 0.65 -12.57 -1.54
CA GLN A 124 0.60 -11.62 -0.42
C GLN A 124 -0.66 -10.73 -0.45
N TRP A 125 -1.46 -10.80 -1.51
CA TRP A 125 -2.66 -9.98 -1.68
C TRP A 125 -3.92 -10.79 -1.36
N HIS A 126 -4.76 -10.22 -0.51
CA HIS A 126 -5.96 -10.86 0.01
C HIS A 126 -7.19 -9.97 -0.21
N CYS A 127 -8.31 -10.61 -0.49
CA CYS A 127 -9.62 -9.96 -0.45
C CYS A 127 -10.01 -9.71 1.01
N VAL A 128 -10.55 -8.53 1.32
CA VAL A 128 -11.20 -8.24 2.60
C VAL A 128 -12.59 -7.64 2.32
N PRO A 129 -13.63 -7.98 3.10
CA PRO A 129 -14.92 -7.29 3.00
C PRO A 129 -14.77 -5.78 3.22
N SER A 130 -15.54 -4.96 2.50
CA SER A 130 -15.45 -3.49 2.59
C SER A 130 -15.71 -2.96 4.01
N ASP A 131 -16.61 -3.60 4.77
CA ASP A 131 -16.92 -3.26 6.17
C ASP A 131 -15.80 -3.62 7.16
N GLU A 132 -14.90 -4.52 6.75
CA GLU A 132 -13.71 -4.94 7.50
C GLU A 132 -12.43 -4.27 6.96
N ASN A 133 -12.54 -3.38 5.95
CA ASN A 133 -11.43 -2.66 5.34
C ASN A 133 -11.20 -1.31 6.04
N PRO A 134 -10.23 -1.17 6.96
CA PRO A 134 -9.99 0.07 7.68
C PRO A 134 -9.50 1.23 6.77
N ALA A 135 -9.05 0.95 5.54
CA ALA A 135 -8.68 2.00 4.60
C ALA A 135 -9.91 2.83 4.15
N ASP A 136 -11.12 2.26 4.20
CA ASP A 136 -12.36 2.98 3.91
C ASP A 136 -12.54 4.23 4.80
N HIS A 137 -12.06 4.20 6.04
CA HIS A 137 -12.12 5.38 6.91
C HIS A 137 -11.29 6.56 6.40
N GLY A 138 -10.15 6.28 5.75
CA GLY A 138 -9.31 7.29 5.10
C GLY A 138 -9.94 7.81 3.80
N SER A 139 -10.65 6.95 3.07
CA SER A 139 -11.33 7.32 1.83
C SER A 139 -12.67 8.07 2.08
N CYS A 140 -13.37 7.79 3.18
CA CYS A 140 -14.74 8.27 3.45
C CYS A 140 -14.89 9.50 4.39
N SER A 141 -13.81 10.15 4.81
CA SER A 141 -13.85 11.38 5.64
C SER A 141 -14.64 11.20 6.96
N VAL A 142 -14.15 10.35 7.86
CA VAL A 142 -14.75 10.20 9.19
C VAL A 142 -14.51 11.47 10.04
N PRO A 143 -15.52 12.02 10.74
CA PRO A 143 -15.32 13.15 11.64
C PRO A 143 -14.32 12.81 12.76
N ALA A 144 -13.43 13.75 13.08
CA ALA A 144 -12.39 13.59 14.10
C ALA A 144 -12.93 13.05 15.45
N SER A 145 -14.14 13.48 15.84
CA SER A 145 -14.80 13.06 17.08
C SER A 145 -15.22 11.58 17.11
N LYS A 146 -15.35 10.93 15.96
CA LYS A 146 -15.74 9.52 15.84
C LYS A 146 -14.57 8.58 15.62
N LEU A 147 -13.36 9.08 15.36
CA LEU A 147 -12.18 8.26 15.05
C LEU A 147 -11.82 7.27 16.16
N LEU A 148 -11.94 7.68 17.42
CA LEU A 148 -11.66 6.81 18.56
C LEU A 148 -12.67 5.66 18.73
N THR A 149 -13.80 5.73 18.01
CA THR A 149 -14.84 4.70 18.04
C THR A 149 -14.80 3.77 16.82
N THR A 150 -13.90 4.03 15.87
CA THR A 150 -13.70 3.16 14.70
C THR A 150 -12.54 2.19 14.92
N THR A 151 -12.43 1.20 14.04
CA THR A 151 -11.31 0.25 14.01
C THR A 151 -10.03 0.86 13.41
N TRP A 152 -10.05 2.14 13.00
CA TRP A 152 -8.96 2.75 12.24
C TRP A 152 -7.62 2.84 12.98
N LEU A 153 -7.64 3.04 14.30
CA LEU A 153 -6.41 3.11 15.09
C LEU A 153 -6.04 1.77 15.73
N THR A 154 -7.00 0.84 15.84
CA THR A 154 -6.83 -0.45 16.53
C THR A 154 -6.65 -1.62 15.57
N GLY A 155 -6.92 -1.41 14.28
CA GLY A 155 -7.04 -2.46 13.28
C GLY A 155 -8.39 -3.21 13.36
N PRO A 156 -8.78 -3.91 12.28
CA PRO A 156 -10.00 -4.69 12.22
C PRO A 156 -9.93 -5.93 13.14
N PRO A 157 -11.08 -6.43 13.64
CA PRO A 157 -11.15 -7.53 14.62
C PRO A 157 -10.40 -8.80 14.21
N PHE A 158 -10.40 -9.13 12.91
CA PHE A 158 -9.75 -10.36 12.44
C PHE A 158 -8.23 -10.37 12.64
N LEU A 159 -7.57 -9.20 12.73
CA LEU A 159 -6.15 -9.13 13.06
C LEU A 159 -5.85 -9.56 14.51
N HIS A 160 -6.84 -9.44 15.39
CA HIS A 160 -6.77 -9.86 16.80
C HIS A 160 -7.16 -11.33 17.00
N GLY A 161 -7.58 -12.03 15.94
CA GLY A 161 -7.98 -13.43 15.99
C GLY A 161 -9.49 -13.68 16.06
N GLU A 162 -10.29 -12.67 15.78
CA GLU A 162 -11.75 -12.77 15.63
C GLU A 162 -12.16 -12.55 14.16
N PRO A 163 -11.86 -13.49 13.23
CA PRO A 163 -12.36 -13.37 11.87
C PRO A 163 -13.89 -13.55 11.88
N SER A 164 -14.62 -12.46 11.57
CA SER A 164 -16.06 -12.49 11.30
C SER A 164 -16.38 -13.17 9.95
N TRP A 165 -15.38 -13.28 9.08
CA TRP A 165 -15.43 -13.89 7.76
C TRP A 165 -14.24 -14.83 7.56
N ALA A 166 -14.46 -15.97 6.90
CA ALA A 166 -13.36 -16.84 6.52
C ALA A 166 -12.60 -16.20 5.35
N PRO A 167 -11.25 -16.11 5.39
CA PRO A 167 -10.47 -15.78 4.21
C PRO A 167 -10.88 -16.74 3.09
N GLU A 168 -11.50 -16.23 2.03
CA GLU A 168 -11.86 -17.06 0.87
C GLU A 168 -10.57 -17.70 0.36
N GLU A 169 -10.44 -19.03 0.52
CA GLU A 169 -9.34 -19.81 -0.04
C GLU A 169 -9.35 -19.60 -1.55
N GLN A 170 -8.40 -18.81 -2.04
CA GLN A 170 -8.00 -18.69 -3.45
C GLN A 170 -9.16 -18.91 -4.45
N ILE A 171 -10.21 -18.11 -4.34
CA ILE A 171 -11.20 -18.06 -5.41
C ILE A 171 -10.45 -17.51 -6.61
N SER A 172 -10.51 -18.25 -7.72
CA SER A 172 -10.01 -17.75 -9.01
C SER A 172 -10.54 -16.33 -9.19
N PHE A 173 -9.65 -15.34 -9.14
CA PHE A 173 -10.03 -13.94 -9.32
C PHE A 173 -10.41 -13.63 -10.77
N GLU A 174 -10.69 -14.64 -11.60
CA GLU A 174 -11.01 -14.47 -13.01
C GLU A 174 -12.21 -13.53 -13.17
N LEU A 175 -12.00 -12.43 -13.90
CA LEU A 175 -13.08 -11.55 -14.35
C LEU A 175 -14.22 -12.39 -14.98
N VAL A 176 -15.45 -12.11 -14.54
CA VAL A 176 -16.67 -12.79 -15.04
C VAL A 176 -16.82 -12.60 -16.56
N HIS A 177 -16.35 -11.46 -17.10
CA HIS A 177 -16.30 -11.14 -18.52
C HIS A 177 -15.02 -10.36 -18.88
N PRO A 178 -13.89 -11.04 -19.13
CA PRO A 178 -12.60 -10.37 -19.37
C PRO A 178 -12.58 -9.59 -20.69
N ASP A 179 -13.36 -10.02 -21.68
CA ASP A 179 -13.44 -9.35 -22.98
C ASP A 179 -14.18 -8.00 -22.92
N ASP A 180 -14.97 -7.79 -21.87
CA ASP A 180 -15.69 -6.54 -21.61
C ASP A 180 -14.85 -5.52 -20.81
N ASP A 181 -13.69 -5.94 -20.27
CA ASP A 181 -12.81 -5.05 -19.54
C ASP A 181 -12.04 -4.13 -20.50
N LYS A 182 -12.32 -2.83 -20.39
CA LYS A 182 -11.70 -1.77 -21.20
C LYS A 182 -10.18 -1.64 -20.98
N GLU A 183 -9.65 -2.24 -19.92
CA GLU A 183 -8.22 -2.24 -19.60
C GLU A 183 -7.48 -3.45 -20.21
N ILE A 184 -8.20 -4.47 -20.69
CA ILE A 184 -7.64 -5.62 -21.38
C ILE A 184 -7.58 -5.33 -22.87
N ARG A 185 -6.43 -5.63 -23.51
CA ARG A 185 -6.25 -5.46 -24.94
C ARG A 185 -6.81 -6.69 -25.68
N PRO A 186 -7.81 -6.53 -26.57
CA PRO A 186 -8.31 -7.62 -27.41
C PRO A 186 -7.17 -8.08 -28.32
N GLU A 187 -6.61 -9.25 -28.01
CA GLU A 187 -5.61 -9.99 -28.77
C GLU A 187 -4.32 -9.26 -29.18
N LEU A 188 -3.36 -9.24 -28.26
CA LEU A 188 -1.92 -9.22 -28.58
C LEU A 188 -1.11 -10.16 -27.68
N CYS A 189 -1.77 -11.18 -27.11
CA CYS A 189 -1.16 -12.11 -26.15
C CYS A 189 -0.24 -13.16 -26.81
N HIS A 190 -0.13 -13.21 -28.15
CA HIS A 190 0.62 -14.27 -28.86
C HIS A 190 1.80 -13.78 -29.72
N LEU A 191 2.17 -12.50 -29.65
CA LEU A 191 3.37 -11.99 -30.33
C LEU A 191 4.51 -11.73 -29.33
N ARG A 192 4.98 -12.78 -28.64
CA ARG A 192 6.38 -12.82 -28.18
C ARG A 192 7.29 -13.13 -29.37
N GLY A 193 7.40 -12.18 -30.30
CA GLY A 193 8.49 -12.17 -31.28
C GLY A 193 9.79 -11.68 -30.63
N PRO A 194 10.99 -12.12 -31.07
CA PRO A 194 12.27 -11.87 -30.40
C PRO A 194 12.79 -10.42 -30.49
N PHE A 195 11.93 -9.44 -30.83
CA PHE A 195 12.37 -8.08 -31.17
C PHE A 195 11.56 -6.96 -30.48
N TYR A 196 11.06 -7.17 -29.26
CA TYR A 196 10.60 -6.03 -28.46
C TYR A 196 11.79 -5.42 -27.69
N SER A 197 12.46 -4.45 -28.31
CA SER A 197 13.36 -3.55 -27.59
C SER A 197 12.52 -2.46 -26.92
N PRO A 198 12.75 -2.12 -25.63
CA PRO A 198 12.12 -0.95 -25.03
C PRO A 198 12.44 0.29 -25.86
N PRO A 199 11.51 1.26 -26.01
CA PRO A 199 11.85 2.52 -26.66
C PRO A 199 13.01 3.17 -25.89
N GLN A 200 14.19 3.22 -26.53
CA GLN A 200 15.33 3.95 -25.99
C GLN A 200 14.92 5.41 -25.90
N ARG A 201 15.04 5.98 -24.69
CA ARG A 201 14.84 7.40 -24.43
C ARG A 201 15.72 8.16 -25.42
N LEU A 202 15.11 8.90 -26.36
CA LEU A 202 15.81 9.75 -27.32
C LEU A 202 16.74 10.68 -26.54
N ARG A 203 18.03 10.37 -26.57
CA ARG A 203 19.08 11.20 -25.98
C ARG A 203 19.25 12.39 -26.89
N VAL A 204 18.57 13.49 -26.55
CA VAL A 204 18.82 14.79 -27.18
C VAL A 204 20.28 15.10 -26.98
N ARG A 205 21.06 15.11 -28.08
CA ARG A 205 22.45 15.55 -28.05
C ARG A 205 22.44 17.05 -27.76
N SER A 206 22.88 17.44 -26.57
CA SER A 206 23.19 18.83 -26.25
C SER A 206 24.40 19.27 -27.07
N THR A 207 24.18 20.07 -28.11
CA THR A 207 25.26 20.84 -28.73
C THR A 207 25.60 22.01 -27.82
N SER A 208 26.84 22.02 -27.32
CA SER A 208 27.39 23.05 -26.44
C SER A 208 27.61 24.37 -27.17
N SER A 209 26.99 25.47 -26.71
CA SER A 209 27.54 26.84 -26.83
C SER A 209 26.83 27.85 -25.90
N GLY A 210 27.34 27.98 -24.66
CA GLY A 210 27.33 29.16 -23.77
C GLY A 210 26.00 29.67 -23.16
N PRO A 211 26.04 30.63 -22.19
CA PRO A 211 26.99 30.83 -21.09
C PRO A 211 26.43 30.37 -19.73
N GLU A 212 27.29 30.14 -18.72
CA GLU A 212 26.92 29.67 -17.38
C GLU A 212 25.86 30.55 -16.67
N PRO A 213 24.85 29.94 -16.00
CA PRO A 213 24.05 30.64 -15.00
C PRO A 213 24.54 30.37 -13.57
N LYS A 214 24.47 31.44 -12.77
CA LYS A 214 24.99 31.62 -11.41
C LYS A 214 24.43 30.63 -10.39
N LYS A 215 25.29 30.17 -9.47
CA LYS A 215 24.94 29.42 -8.24
C LYS A 215 23.88 30.19 -7.44
N ILE A 216 22.72 29.57 -7.21
CA ILE A 216 21.74 29.97 -6.20
C ILE A 216 21.77 28.90 -5.11
N THR A 217 22.25 29.26 -3.94
CA THR A 217 22.18 28.43 -2.74
C THR A 217 20.78 28.55 -2.15
N LEU A 218 19.98 27.47 -2.21
CA LEU A 218 18.72 27.35 -1.47
C LEU A 218 18.98 26.52 -0.21
N THR A 219 19.09 27.19 0.93
CA THR A 219 18.99 26.57 2.25
C THR A 219 17.52 26.27 2.53
N SER A 220 17.14 24.98 2.56
CA SER A 220 15.77 24.55 2.86
C SER A 220 15.59 24.25 4.36
N PRO A 221 14.50 24.70 5.03
CA PRO A 221 14.26 24.48 6.47
C PRO A 221 13.79 23.06 6.85
N LEU A 222 13.64 22.15 5.88
CA LEU A 222 13.05 20.81 6.07
C LEU A 222 13.85 19.87 7.00
N HIS A 223 15.05 20.26 7.43
CA HIS A 223 15.88 19.42 8.31
C HIS A 223 15.53 19.59 9.80
N THR A 224 14.82 20.66 10.18
CA THR A 224 14.55 20.96 11.60
C THR A 224 13.21 20.39 12.09
N GLU A 225 12.26 20.11 11.20
CA GLU A 225 10.97 19.49 11.57
C GLU A 225 11.09 17.96 11.77
N HIS A 226 12.01 17.32 11.05
CA HIS A 226 12.22 15.87 11.18
C HIS A 226 12.82 15.48 12.54
N LEU A 227 13.64 16.35 13.15
CA LEU A 227 14.21 16.10 14.48
C LEU A 227 13.18 16.20 15.62
N HIS A 228 12.18 17.09 15.49
CA HIS A 228 11.16 17.26 16.53
C HIS A 228 10.15 16.11 16.58
N LEU A 229 9.80 15.53 15.43
CA LEU A 229 8.89 14.38 15.35
C LEU A 229 9.53 13.11 15.92
N THR A 230 10.81 12.86 15.65
CA THR A 230 11.52 11.69 16.20
C THR A 230 11.70 11.78 17.72
N GLN A 231 11.91 12.99 18.27
CA GLN A 231 12.00 13.19 19.72
C GLN A 231 10.66 12.99 20.45
N HIS A 232 9.54 13.34 19.82
CA HIS A 232 8.22 13.18 20.43
C HIS A 232 7.78 11.70 20.50
N ILE A 233 8.19 10.88 19.52
CA ILE A 233 7.91 9.44 19.49
C ILE A 233 8.72 8.70 20.59
N LEU A 234 9.98 9.06 20.79
CA LEU A 234 10.82 8.49 21.85
C LEU A 234 10.35 8.88 23.27
N ALA A 235 9.81 10.10 23.45
CA ALA A 235 9.28 10.56 24.73
C ALA A 235 8.00 9.84 25.16
N GLN A 236 7.15 9.45 24.21
CA GLN A 236 5.91 8.70 24.52
C GLN A 236 6.20 7.24 24.91
N GLN A 237 7.28 6.64 24.40
CA GLN A 237 7.69 5.27 24.75
C GLN A 237 8.38 5.18 26.13
N THR A 238 9.01 6.26 26.61
CA THR A 238 9.66 6.29 27.94
C THR A 238 8.67 6.52 29.07
N LEU A 239 7.56 7.23 28.82
CA LEU A 239 6.50 7.47 29.81
C LEU A 239 5.64 6.23 30.09
N SER A 240 5.49 5.32 29.13
CA SER A 240 4.80 4.03 29.36
C SER A 240 5.63 3.01 30.16
N ALA A 241 6.95 3.20 30.24
CA ALA A 241 7.86 2.29 30.94
C ALA A 241 8.07 2.63 32.42
N THR A 242 7.73 3.85 32.86
CA THR A 242 8.00 4.36 34.22
C THR A 242 6.74 4.45 35.11
N GLY A 243 5.56 4.09 34.62
CA GLY A 243 4.28 4.20 35.34
C GLY A 243 3.82 2.94 36.10
N ARG A 244 4.68 1.94 36.31
CA ARG A 244 4.38 0.78 37.17
C ARG A 244 5.40 0.67 38.30
N THR A 245 5.19 1.45 39.36
CA THR A 245 5.58 1.14 40.73
C THR A 245 4.45 1.56 41.65
#